data_AF-A0ABD0NC89-F1
#
_entry.id   AF-A0ABD0NC89-F1
#
_cell.length_a   1.000
_cell.length_b   1.000
_cell.length_c   1.000
_cell.angle_alpha   90.00
_cell.angle_beta   90.00
_cell.angle_gamma   90.00
#
_symmetry.space_group_name_H-M   'P 1'
#
loop_
_entity.id
_entity.type
_entity.pdbx_description
1 polymer ?
#
loop_
_entity_poly.entity_id
_entity_poly.type
_entity_poly.pdbx_seq_one_letter_code
_entity_poly.pdbx_strand_id
1 'polypeptide(L)'
;MAGLQREDPSSPPSSAADLPAIPVSGPAPLPGIKSDHLKLTFPTFGRQSDDADPLLYLTRCQDFLALHPLTDVDILATFRSVLYGTARDWWEVARSSIKTWNEFESAFLSAFLSEDYEDELAERVRTRTQGERESIRDFAFTYTALCKRWKPTLTDSELVKMILKNIKPYLTSQLRSRVSNANSLKEIMNSNNNMKDE
;
A
#
# COMPACT_ATOMS: atom_id res chain seq x y z
N MET A 1 78.23 31.98 -3.98
CA MET A 1 76.89 32.38 -3.48
C MET A 1 76.38 31.15 -2.73
N ALA A 2 76.45 31.08 -1.40
CA ALA A 2 75.63 31.79 -0.41
C ALA A 2 74.15 31.36 -0.49
N GLY A 3 73.54 30.69 0.51
CA GLY A 3 74.03 30.28 1.85
C GLY A 3 73.52 28.88 2.28
N LEU A 4 74.24 28.22 3.21
CA LEU A 4 73.85 28.03 4.62
C LEU A 4 72.53 27.24 4.79
N GLN A 5 72.52 25.92 5.06
CA GLN A 5 73.11 25.18 6.20
C GLN A 5 72.51 25.56 7.56
N ARG A 6 71.66 24.70 8.16
CA ARG A 6 71.63 24.28 9.58
C ARG A 6 70.95 22.90 9.67
N GLU A 7 71.63 21.81 10.05
CA GLU A 7 72.12 21.38 11.38
C GLU A 7 71.08 20.54 12.14
N ASP A 8 71.28 19.21 12.12
CA ASP A 8 70.63 18.21 12.99
C ASP A 8 71.73 17.42 13.71
N PRO A 9 71.81 17.48 15.05
CA PRO A 9 72.44 16.39 15.79
C PRO A 9 71.78 16.02 17.15
N SER A 10 72.15 14.83 17.63
CA SER A 10 72.04 14.29 19.00
C SER A 10 70.80 13.47 19.41
N SER A 11 71.06 12.17 19.55
CA SER A 11 70.39 11.16 20.40
C SER A 11 70.66 11.42 21.91
N PRO A 12 70.41 10.47 22.85
CA PRO A 12 69.25 9.60 23.17
C PRO A 12 68.76 10.00 24.61
N PRO A 13 68.53 9.15 25.66
CA PRO A 13 68.14 7.74 25.77
C PRO A 13 67.02 7.38 26.81
N SER A 14 66.58 6.13 26.76
CA SER A 14 66.22 5.23 27.90
C SER A 14 64.92 5.37 28.73
N SER A 15 64.30 4.19 28.90
CA SER A 15 63.76 3.63 30.16
C SER A 15 62.35 4.04 30.65
N ALA A 16 61.39 3.19 30.29
CA ALA A 16 60.43 2.51 31.17
C ALA A 16 59.87 3.25 32.41
N ALA A 17 58.55 3.47 32.38
CA ALA A 17 57.70 3.46 33.57
C ALA A 17 56.51 2.52 33.31
N ASP A 18 56.45 1.46 34.10
CA ASP A 18 55.44 0.40 34.02
C ASP A 18 54.13 0.87 34.67
N LEU A 19 52.99 0.71 34.00
CA LEU A 19 51.65 0.84 34.60
C LEU A 19 50.70 -0.17 33.95
N PRO A 20 50.03 -1.04 34.72
CA PRO A 20 49.13 -2.03 34.16
C PRO A 20 47.87 -1.37 33.60
N ALA A 21 47.66 -1.52 32.29
CA ALA A 21 46.43 -1.07 31.64
C ALA A 21 45.23 -1.89 32.15
N ILE A 22 44.39 -1.25 32.95
CA ILE A 22 43.09 -1.80 33.37
C ILE A 22 42.25 -2.00 32.09
N PRO A 23 41.72 -3.20 31.82
CA PRO A 23 40.78 -3.37 30.71
C PRO A 23 39.47 -2.67 31.08
N VAL A 24 39.31 -1.43 30.61
CA VAL A 24 38.02 -0.74 30.60
C VAL A 24 37.11 -1.53 29.68
N SER A 25 36.27 -2.37 30.30
CA SER A 25 35.15 -3.02 29.64
C SER A 25 34.18 -1.92 29.21
N GLY A 26 34.32 -1.45 27.96
CA GLY A 26 33.35 -0.55 27.36
C GLY A 26 31.94 -1.14 27.46
N PRO A 27 30.90 -0.31 27.59
CA PRO A 27 29.53 -0.80 27.63
C PRO A 27 29.25 -1.60 26.35
N ALA A 28 28.74 -2.81 26.51
CA ALA A 28 28.41 -3.67 25.38
C ALA A 28 27.49 -2.92 24.40
N PRO A 29 27.64 -3.11 23.07
CA PRO A 29 26.74 -2.52 22.11
C PRO A 29 25.30 -2.90 22.47
N LEU A 30 24.45 -1.89 22.67
CA LEU A 30 23.03 -2.10 22.86
C LEU A 30 22.50 -2.99 21.74
N PRO A 31 21.63 -3.99 22.03
CA PRO A 31 21.02 -4.79 20.98
C PRO A 31 20.37 -3.86 19.97
N GLY A 32 20.90 -3.85 18.75
CA GLY A 32 20.42 -2.96 17.71
C GLY A 32 18.94 -3.18 17.51
N ILE A 33 18.12 -2.21 17.93
CA ILE A 33 16.75 -2.10 17.47
C ILE A 33 16.87 -2.02 15.97
N LYS A 34 16.53 -3.10 15.28
CA LYS A 34 16.39 -3.09 13.83
C LYS A 34 15.27 -2.10 13.58
N SER A 35 15.64 -0.89 13.17
CA SER A 35 14.70 -0.04 12.48
C SER A 35 14.25 -0.85 11.28
N ASP A 36 13.02 -1.36 11.35
CA ASP A 36 12.27 -1.77 10.18
C ASP A 36 12.00 -0.49 9.38
N HIS A 37 13.06 0.00 8.75
CA HIS A 37 12.99 1.05 7.75
C HIS A 37 11.99 0.55 6.72
N LEU A 38 10.82 1.20 6.67
CA LEU A 38 9.76 0.92 5.73
C LEU A 38 10.38 0.89 4.33
N LYS A 39 10.63 -0.33 3.83
CA LYS A 39 11.09 -0.53 2.46
C LYS A 39 9.89 -0.29 1.56
N LEU A 40 9.59 0.98 1.34
CA LEU A 40 8.70 1.46 0.31
C LEU A 40 9.30 1.04 -1.04
N THR A 41 8.97 -0.18 -1.44
CA THR A 41 9.21 -0.72 -2.78
C THR A 41 8.01 -0.41 -3.65
N PHE A 42 8.26 -0.04 -4.90
CA PHE A 42 7.20 0.12 -5.88
C PHE A 42 6.38 -1.19 -5.99
N PRO A 43 5.03 -1.15 -6.06
CA PRO A 43 4.20 -2.35 -6.01
C PRO A 43 4.49 -3.36 -7.11
N THR A 44 4.29 -4.65 -6.83
CA THR A 44 4.43 -5.76 -7.81
C THR A 44 3.08 -6.27 -8.32
N PHE A 45 3.11 -6.87 -9.51
CA PHE A 45 1.97 -7.55 -10.12
C PHE A 45 2.40 -8.83 -10.87
N GLY A 46 1.54 -9.84 -10.88
CA GLY A 46 1.75 -11.09 -11.63
C GLY A 46 2.55 -12.18 -10.92
N ARG A 47 2.87 -12.05 -9.62
CA ARG A 47 3.35 -13.18 -8.80
C ARG A 47 2.17 -13.97 -8.25
N GLN A 48 2.38 -15.24 -7.89
CA GLN A 48 1.35 -16.09 -7.26
C GLN A 48 0.87 -15.57 -5.90
N SER A 49 1.64 -14.70 -5.25
CA SER A 49 1.33 -14.03 -3.98
C SER A 49 0.60 -12.69 -4.15
N ASP A 50 0.56 -12.16 -5.37
CA ASP A 50 0.07 -10.81 -5.63
C ASP A 50 -1.44 -10.85 -5.83
N ASP A 51 -2.09 -9.71 -5.60
CA ASP A 51 -3.50 -9.57 -5.94
C ASP A 51 -3.66 -9.51 -7.47
N ALA A 52 -4.65 -10.22 -8.00
CA ALA A 52 -4.92 -10.27 -9.43
C ALA A 52 -5.76 -9.07 -9.93
N ASP A 53 -6.34 -8.27 -9.03
CA ASP A 53 -7.10 -7.04 -9.35
C ASP A 53 -6.17 -5.96 -9.98
N PRO A 54 -6.27 -5.67 -11.29
CA PRO A 54 -5.42 -4.68 -11.96
C PRO A 54 -5.65 -3.26 -11.45
N LEU A 55 -6.87 -2.93 -11.02
CA LEU A 55 -7.21 -1.62 -10.49
C LEU A 55 -6.66 -1.44 -9.08
N LEU A 56 -6.64 -2.50 -8.26
CA LEU A 56 -5.97 -2.46 -6.96
C LEU A 56 -4.45 -2.30 -7.12
N TYR A 57 -3.85 -2.93 -8.13
CA TYR A 57 -2.45 -2.70 -8.48
C TYR A 57 -2.17 -1.23 -8.83
N LEU A 58 -2.94 -0.63 -9.75
CA LEU A 58 -2.79 0.78 -10.12
C LEU A 58 -3.06 1.71 -8.92
N THR A 59 -4.06 1.42 -8.08
CA THR A 59 -4.32 2.17 -6.84
C THR A 59 -3.07 2.21 -5.95
N ARG A 60 -2.46 1.05 -5.70
CA ARG A 60 -1.22 0.96 -4.89
C ARG A 60 -0.06 1.73 -5.52
N CYS A 61 0.02 1.79 -6.85
CA CYS A 61 1.04 2.57 -7.55
C CYS A 61 0.79 4.07 -7.41
N GLN A 62 -0.46 4.53 -7.52
CA GLN A 62 -0.84 5.92 -7.28
C GLN A 62 -0.57 6.33 -5.83
N ASP A 63 -0.90 5.49 -4.84
CA ASP A 63 -0.57 5.71 -3.42
C ASP A 63 0.95 5.86 -3.20
N PHE A 64 1.76 5.02 -3.87
CA PHE A 64 3.22 5.11 -3.82
C PHE A 64 3.72 6.41 -4.45
N LEU A 65 3.21 6.80 -5.63
CA LEU A 65 3.62 8.00 -6.36
C LEU A 65 3.18 9.30 -5.66
N ALA A 66 2.08 9.27 -4.90
CA ALA A 66 1.65 10.39 -4.06
C ALA A 66 2.63 10.66 -2.90
N LEU A 67 3.29 9.61 -2.38
CA LEU A 67 4.33 9.72 -1.35
C LEU A 67 5.73 9.99 -1.96
N HIS A 68 5.98 9.47 -3.15
CA HIS A 68 7.24 9.55 -3.86
C HIS A 68 7.01 9.95 -5.33
N PRO A 69 6.90 11.26 -5.62
CA PRO A 69 6.77 11.74 -7.00
C PRO A 69 8.01 11.36 -7.82
N LEU A 70 7.79 10.54 -8.85
CA LEU A 70 8.81 10.10 -9.81
C LEU A 70 8.49 10.68 -11.19
N THR A 71 9.50 10.80 -12.05
CA THR A 71 9.25 11.15 -13.45
C THR A 71 8.70 9.94 -14.21
N ASP A 72 7.94 10.14 -15.29
CA ASP A 72 7.47 9.06 -16.15
C ASP A 72 8.60 8.09 -16.53
N VAL A 73 9.78 8.62 -16.89
CA VAL A 73 10.96 7.82 -17.28
C VAL A 73 11.42 6.90 -16.14
N ASP A 74 11.45 7.40 -14.91
CA ASP A 74 11.83 6.59 -13.74
C ASP A 74 10.78 5.50 -13.47
N ILE A 75 9.48 5.85 -13.54
CA ILE A 75 8.36 4.92 -13.33
C ILE A 75 8.41 3.79 -14.37
N LEU A 76 8.49 4.13 -15.66
CA LEU A 76 8.54 3.15 -16.75
C LEU A 76 9.78 2.24 -16.65
N ALA A 77 10.89 2.74 -16.10
CA ALA A 77 12.08 1.92 -15.84
C ALA A 77 11.87 0.87 -14.74
N THR A 78 10.96 1.09 -13.78
CA THR A 78 10.66 0.12 -12.71
C THR A 78 9.92 -1.12 -13.20
N PHE A 79 9.05 -1.03 -14.21
CA PHE A 79 8.12 -2.12 -14.56
C PHE A 79 8.79 -3.44 -14.94
N ARG A 80 10.00 -3.41 -15.52
CA ARG A 80 10.77 -4.63 -15.81
C ARG A 80 11.18 -5.41 -14.56
N SER A 81 11.25 -4.76 -13.39
CA SER A 81 11.59 -5.38 -12.10
C SER A 81 10.38 -5.62 -11.19
N VAL A 82 9.23 -4.97 -11.42
CA VAL A 82 8.02 -5.13 -10.60
C VAL A 82 6.88 -5.92 -11.25
N LEU A 83 6.87 -6.09 -12.57
CA LEU A 83 5.94 -6.96 -13.26
C LEU A 83 6.53 -8.37 -13.42
N TYR A 84 5.67 -9.38 -13.30
CA TYR A 84 6.03 -10.80 -13.32
C TYR A 84 5.09 -11.62 -14.21
N GLY A 85 5.56 -12.77 -14.70
CA GLY A 85 4.81 -13.64 -15.61
C GLY A 85 4.30 -12.89 -16.85
N THR A 86 3.07 -13.19 -17.27
CA THR A 86 2.40 -12.57 -18.43
C THR A 86 2.41 -11.04 -18.40
N ALA A 87 2.34 -10.40 -17.22
CA ALA A 87 2.40 -8.95 -17.11
C ALA A 87 3.77 -8.38 -17.51
N ARG A 88 4.85 -9.12 -17.23
CA ARG A 88 6.19 -8.75 -17.68
C ARG A 88 6.35 -8.94 -19.19
N ASP A 89 5.86 -10.06 -19.71
CA ASP A 89 5.98 -10.39 -21.13
C ASP A 89 5.19 -9.39 -21.99
N TRP A 90 3.99 -9.00 -21.54
CA TRP A 90 3.22 -7.88 -22.10
C TRP A 90 4.00 -6.57 -22.09
N TRP A 91 4.63 -6.21 -20.96
CA TRP A 91 5.39 -4.97 -20.85
C TRP A 91 6.60 -4.92 -21.81
N GLU A 92 7.28 -6.03 -22.05
CA GLU A 92 8.37 -6.08 -23.04
C GLU A 92 7.92 -5.74 -24.45
N VAL A 93 6.66 -6.03 -24.81
CA VAL A 93 6.04 -5.65 -26.09
C VAL A 93 5.51 -4.21 -26.07
N ALA A 94 4.85 -3.80 -24.98
CA ALA A 94 4.16 -2.50 -24.89
C ALA A 94 5.09 -1.30 -24.59
N ARG A 95 6.27 -1.53 -23.97
CA ARG A 95 7.18 -0.44 -23.55
C ARG A 95 7.75 0.42 -24.68
N SER A 96 7.69 -0.04 -25.93
CA SER A 96 8.13 0.76 -27.08
C SER A 96 7.12 1.83 -27.46
N SER A 97 5.81 1.59 -27.30
CA SER A 97 4.76 2.57 -27.60
C SER A 97 4.45 3.48 -26.41
N ILE A 98 4.51 2.97 -25.18
CA ILE A 98 4.19 3.72 -23.95
C ILE A 98 5.36 4.65 -23.56
N LYS A 99 5.04 5.91 -23.24
CA LYS A 99 5.98 6.99 -22.87
C LYS A 99 5.62 7.71 -21.58
N THR A 100 4.37 7.65 -21.15
CA THR A 100 3.88 8.26 -19.90
C THR A 100 3.22 7.23 -18.99
N TRP A 101 3.12 7.54 -17.69
CA TRP A 101 2.36 6.75 -16.71
C TRP A 101 0.87 6.64 -17.10
N ASN A 102 0.27 7.69 -17.67
CA ASN A 102 -1.14 7.68 -18.10
C ASN A 102 -1.39 6.72 -19.29
N GLU A 103 -0.46 6.69 -20.25
CA GLU A 103 -0.47 5.69 -21.33
C GLU A 103 -0.27 4.27 -20.78
N PHE A 104 0.57 4.10 -19.75
CA PHE A 104 0.71 2.82 -19.06
C PHE A 104 -0.60 2.39 -18.40
N GLU A 105 -1.24 3.24 -17.58
CA GLU A 105 -2.51 2.94 -16.91
C GLU A 105 -3.57 2.49 -17.94
N SER A 106 -3.73 3.25 -19.02
CA SER A 106 -4.71 2.99 -20.08
C SER A 106 -4.45 1.67 -20.79
N ALA A 107 -3.19 1.42 -21.19
CA ALA A 107 -2.82 0.20 -21.90
C ALA A 107 -2.81 -1.05 -20.98
N PHE A 108 -2.45 -0.89 -19.71
CA PHE A 108 -2.45 -1.95 -18.71
C PHE A 108 -3.87 -2.40 -18.39
N LEU A 109 -4.80 -1.46 -18.19
CA LEU A 109 -6.22 -1.80 -18.04
C LEU A 109 -6.76 -2.46 -19.30
N SER A 110 -6.46 -1.94 -20.50
CA SER A 110 -6.87 -2.57 -21.76
C SER A 110 -6.32 -3.99 -21.99
N ALA A 111 -5.31 -4.43 -21.22
CA ALA A 111 -4.67 -5.74 -21.38
C ALA A 111 -4.97 -6.73 -20.24
N PHE A 112 -5.28 -6.24 -19.03
CA PHE A 112 -5.51 -7.08 -17.85
C PHE A 112 -6.88 -6.91 -17.19
N LEU A 113 -7.61 -5.84 -17.52
CA LEU A 113 -9.01 -5.70 -17.10
C LEU A 113 -9.89 -6.57 -18.01
N SER A 114 -10.79 -7.34 -17.41
CA SER A 114 -11.81 -8.12 -18.13
C SER A 114 -12.67 -7.17 -18.99
N GLU A 115 -13.00 -7.55 -20.22
CA GLU A 115 -13.97 -6.79 -21.04
C GLU A 115 -15.33 -6.71 -20.32
N ASP A 116 -15.69 -7.78 -19.60
CA ASP A 116 -16.90 -7.87 -18.77
C ASP A 116 -16.73 -7.25 -17.37
N TYR A 117 -15.65 -6.51 -17.08
CA TYR A 117 -15.36 -6.05 -15.70
C TYR A 117 -16.48 -5.22 -15.07
N GLU A 118 -17.16 -4.35 -15.83
CA GLU A 118 -18.30 -3.58 -15.31
C GLU A 118 -19.47 -4.50 -14.92
N ASP A 119 -19.72 -5.57 -15.68
CA ASP A 119 -20.77 -6.56 -15.43
C ASP A 119 -20.40 -7.52 -14.29
N GLU A 120 -19.14 -7.98 -14.22
CA GLU A 120 -18.61 -8.72 -13.06
C GLU A 120 -18.74 -7.90 -11.77
N LEU A 121 -18.46 -6.60 -11.84
CA LEU A 121 -18.57 -5.69 -10.72
C LEU A 121 -20.03 -5.41 -10.34
N ALA A 122 -20.92 -5.27 -11.33
CA ALA A 122 -22.37 -5.18 -11.12
C ALA A 122 -22.95 -6.45 -10.48
N GLU A 123 -22.51 -7.64 -10.91
CA GLU A 123 -22.88 -8.92 -10.30
C GLU A 123 -22.35 -9.04 -8.88
N ARG A 124 -21.10 -8.63 -8.63
CA ARG A 124 -20.53 -8.61 -7.29
C ARG A 124 -21.27 -7.64 -6.37
N VAL A 125 -21.69 -6.47 -6.83
CA VAL A 125 -22.59 -5.56 -6.08
C VAL A 125 -23.95 -6.21 -5.82
N ARG A 126 -24.53 -6.92 -6.80
CA ARG A 126 -25.85 -7.55 -6.71
C ARG A 126 -25.91 -8.74 -5.75
N THR A 127 -24.85 -9.53 -5.70
CA THR A 127 -24.75 -10.78 -4.92
C THR A 127 -24.13 -10.60 -3.54
N ARG A 128 -23.41 -9.50 -3.29
CA ARG A 128 -22.72 -9.27 -2.02
C ARG A 128 -23.69 -8.91 -0.89
N THR A 129 -24.05 -9.93 -0.11
CA THR A 129 -24.73 -9.77 1.19
C THR A 129 -23.75 -9.82 2.36
N GLN A 130 -24.18 -9.33 3.53
CA GLN A 130 -23.41 -9.41 4.78
C GLN A 130 -23.16 -10.88 5.17
N GLY A 131 -21.90 -11.22 5.45
CA GLY A 131 -21.51 -12.56 5.88
C GLY A 131 -22.00 -12.91 7.30
N GLU A 132 -22.05 -14.21 7.61
CA GLU A 132 -22.53 -14.72 8.90
C GLU A 132 -21.73 -14.17 10.10
N ARG A 133 -20.41 -14.05 9.96
CA ARG A 133 -19.50 -13.53 11.00
C ARG A 133 -19.06 -12.08 10.77
N GLU A 134 -19.61 -11.43 9.75
CA GLU A 134 -19.20 -10.09 9.34
C GLU A 134 -19.97 -9.02 10.13
N SER A 135 -19.25 -8.07 10.72
CA SER A 135 -19.89 -6.95 11.41
C SER A 135 -20.58 -6.02 10.41
N ILE A 136 -21.64 -5.35 10.85
CA ILE A 136 -22.35 -4.36 10.02
C ILE A 136 -21.43 -3.22 9.57
N ARG A 137 -20.44 -2.85 10.40
CA ARG A 137 -19.43 -1.84 10.11
C ARG A 137 -18.54 -2.27 8.94
N ASP A 138 -17.95 -3.45 9.04
CA ASP A 138 -17.00 -3.96 8.05
C ASP A 138 -17.70 -4.20 6.71
N PHE A 139 -18.93 -4.73 6.76
CA PHE A 139 -19.80 -4.82 5.60
C PHE A 139 -20.08 -3.44 5.00
N ALA A 140 -20.49 -2.45 5.80
CA ALA A 140 -20.82 -1.12 5.28
C ALA A 140 -19.63 -0.42 4.63
N PHE A 141 -18.41 -0.55 5.19
CA PHE A 141 -17.20 -0.01 4.58
C PHE A 141 -16.84 -0.73 3.27
N THR A 142 -16.76 -2.07 3.29
CA THR A 142 -16.39 -2.85 2.08
C THR A 142 -17.43 -2.74 0.97
N TYR A 143 -18.72 -2.77 1.31
CA TYR A 143 -19.83 -2.64 0.38
C TYR A 143 -19.94 -1.21 -0.19
N THR A 144 -19.65 -0.17 0.61
CA THR A 144 -19.57 1.22 0.10
C THR A 144 -18.41 1.38 -0.88
N ALA A 145 -17.22 0.83 -0.55
CA ALA A 145 -16.08 0.86 -1.46
C ALA A 145 -16.39 0.14 -2.79
N LEU A 146 -17.02 -1.04 -2.72
CA LEU A 146 -17.48 -1.80 -3.89
C LEU A 146 -18.47 -0.98 -4.74
N CYS A 147 -19.48 -0.38 -4.12
CA CYS A 147 -20.46 0.46 -4.83
C CYS A 147 -19.83 1.72 -5.44
N LYS A 148 -18.87 2.35 -4.76
CA LYS A 148 -18.13 3.52 -5.28
C LYS A 148 -17.22 3.15 -6.45
N ARG A 149 -16.62 1.95 -6.47
CA ARG A 149 -15.89 1.41 -7.63
C ARG A 149 -16.83 1.17 -8.82
N TRP A 150 -18.02 0.61 -8.58
CA TRP A 150 -19.00 0.34 -9.64
C TRP A 150 -19.63 1.61 -10.22
N LYS A 151 -20.05 2.52 -9.35
CA LYS A 151 -20.73 3.76 -9.74
C LYS A 151 -20.32 4.90 -8.80
N PRO A 152 -19.26 5.64 -9.13
CA PRO A 152 -18.74 6.74 -8.29
C PRO A 152 -19.78 7.81 -7.94
N THR A 153 -20.76 8.01 -8.84
CA THR A 153 -21.85 8.99 -8.74
C THR A 153 -22.95 8.63 -7.73
N LEU A 154 -22.90 7.45 -7.10
CA LEU A 154 -23.86 7.08 -6.04
C LEU A 154 -23.79 8.04 -4.85
N THR A 155 -24.95 8.55 -4.45
CA THR A 155 -25.14 9.36 -3.25
C THR A 155 -25.16 8.50 -1.98
N ASP A 156 -24.82 9.09 -0.84
CA ASP A 156 -24.90 8.43 0.47
C ASP A 156 -26.31 7.88 0.76
N SER A 157 -27.36 8.55 0.25
CA SER A 157 -28.75 8.11 0.39
C SER A 157 -29.08 6.82 -0.39
N GLU A 158 -28.43 6.61 -1.53
CA GLU A 158 -28.57 5.39 -2.33
C GLU A 158 -27.72 4.27 -1.74
N LEU A 159 -26.50 4.58 -1.28
CA LEU A 159 -25.63 3.64 -0.58
C LEU A 159 -26.31 3.08 0.67
N VAL A 160 -26.95 3.93 1.49
CA VAL A 160 -27.74 3.47 2.65
C VAL A 160 -28.87 2.52 2.23
N LYS A 161 -29.62 2.84 1.17
CA LYS A 161 -30.69 1.95 0.67
C LYS A 161 -30.15 0.60 0.19
N MET A 162 -29.00 0.60 -0.49
CA MET A 162 -28.36 -0.63 -0.98
C MET A 162 -27.78 -1.46 0.17
N ILE A 163 -27.15 -0.85 1.17
CA ILE A 163 -26.67 -1.53 2.38
C ILE A 163 -27.85 -2.14 3.14
N LEU A 164 -28.92 -1.36 3.43
CA LEU A 164 -30.11 -1.85 4.13
C LEU A 164 -30.88 -2.96 3.39
N LYS A 165 -30.62 -3.18 2.09
CA LYS A 165 -31.17 -4.29 1.31
C LYS A 165 -30.35 -5.58 1.46
N ASN A 166 -29.04 -5.47 1.67
CA ASN A 166 -28.09 -6.59 1.59
C ASN A 166 -27.48 -7.01 2.94
N ILE A 167 -27.87 -6.36 4.04
CA ILE A 167 -27.51 -6.75 5.41
C ILE A 167 -28.49 -7.77 6.00
N LYS A 168 -28.13 -8.39 7.12
CA LYS A 168 -28.99 -9.38 7.80
C LYS A 168 -30.37 -8.75 8.17
N PRO A 169 -31.51 -9.43 7.95
CA PRO A 169 -32.84 -8.84 8.15
C PRO A 169 -33.10 -8.27 9.55
N TYR A 170 -32.58 -8.91 10.60
CA TYR A 170 -32.75 -8.43 11.98
C TYR A 170 -32.03 -7.09 12.25
N LEU A 171 -30.92 -6.82 11.55
CA LEU A 171 -30.21 -5.54 11.60
C LEU A 171 -30.95 -4.47 10.80
N THR A 172 -31.58 -4.85 9.69
CA THR A 172 -32.41 -3.93 8.88
C THR A 172 -33.51 -3.29 9.71
N SER A 173 -34.22 -4.07 10.53
CA SER A 173 -35.28 -3.56 11.42
C SER A 173 -34.74 -2.63 12.51
N GLN A 174 -33.58 -2.95 13.10
CA GLN A 174 -32.95 -2.13 14.13
C GLN A 174 -32.32 -0.83 13.59
N LEU A 175 -31.86 -0.85 12.33
CA LEU A 175 -31.27 0.33 11.69
C LEU A 175 -32.35 1.24 11.11
N ARG A 176 -33.43 0.72 10.51
CA ARG A 176 -34.54 1.55 9.98
C ARG A 176 -35.21 2.43 11.04
N SER A 177 -35.16 2.08 12.33
CA SER A 177 -35.68 2.92 13.41
C SER A 177 -34.70 4.00 13.88
N ARG A 178 -33.40 3.89 13.55
CA ARG A 178 -32.36 4.87 13.87
C ARG A 178 -32.04 5.79 12.69
N VAL A 179 -31.97 5.21 11.51
CA VAL A 179 -31.62 5.84 10.23
C VAL A 179 -32.76 6.77 9.78
N SER A 180 -32.56 8.07 9.98
CA SER A 180 -33.62 9.08 9.80
C SER A 180 -33.20 10.30 8.97
N ASN A 181 -31.93 10.43 8.58
CA ASN A 181 -31.42 11.65 7.94
C ASN A 181 -30.10 11.44 7.15
N ALA A 182 -29.53 12.53 6.64
CA ALA A 182 -28.34 12.53 5.78
C ALA A 182 -27.05 11.95 6.41
N ASN A 183 -26.97 11.84 7.74
CA ASN A 183 -25.79 11.25 8.41
C ASN A 183 -25.84 9.72 8.50
N SER A 184 -26.92 9.07 8.07
CA SER A 184 -27.15 7.66 8.38
C SER A 184 -26.18 6.66 7.74
N LEU A 185 -25.43 7.02 6.69
CA LEU A 185 -24.30 6.20 6.23
C LEU A 185 -23.20 6.12 7.30
N LYS A 186 -22.87 7.26 7.90
CA LYS A 186 -21.87 7.37 8.99
C LYS A 186 -22.37 6.68 10.26
N GLU A 187 -23.67 6.75 10.55
CA GLU A 187 -24.28 6.02 11.69
C GLU A 187 -24.15 4.49 11.52
N ILE A 188 -24.39 3.97 10.31
CA ILE A 188 -24.22 2.55 10.00
C ILE A 188 -22.74 2.14 10.09
N MET A 189 -21.83 2.91 9.48
CA MET A 189 -20.38 2.67 9.57
C MET A 189 -19.86 2.72 11.02
N ASN A 190 -20.39 3.62 11.83
CA ASN A 190 -20.01 3.72 13.25
C ASN A 190 -20.70 2.66 14.13
N SER A 191 -21.69 1.92 13.63
CA SER A 191 -22.41 0.90 14.42
C SER A 191 -21.58 -0.39 14.61
N ASN A 192 -21.08 -0.61 15.82
CA ASN A 192 -20.45 -1.88 16.20
C ASN A 192 -21.49 -2.87 16.74
N ASN A 193 -22.29 -3.47 15.87
CA ASN A 193 -23.18 -4.58 16.24
C ASN A 193 -22.40 -5.91 16.26
N ASN A 194 -21.52 -6.05 17.24
CA ASN A 194 -20.84 -7.30 17.54
C ASN A 194 -21.75 -8.16 18.42
N MET A 195 -22.83 -8.70 17.83
CA MET A 195 -23.58 -9.78 18.46
C MET A 195 -22.71 -11.02 18.43
N LYS A 196 -22.11 -11.33 19.57
CA LYS A 196 -21.74 -12.69 19.91
C LYS A 196 -23.05 -13.48 19.92
N ASP A 197 -23.19 -14.41 18.99
CA ASP A 197 -24.15 -15.49 19.19
C ASP A 197 -23.61 -16.41 20.29
N GLU A 198 -24.55 -16.81 21.15
CA GLU A 198 -24.44 -17.58 22.39
C GLU A 198 -24.10 -19.06 22.14
#